data_AF-A0A3G6RHU5-F1
#
_entry.id   AF-A0A3G6RHU5-F1
#
_cell.length_a   1.000
_cell.length_b   1.000
_cell.length_c   1.000
_cell.angle_alpha   90.00
_cell.angle_beta   90.00
_cell.angle_gamma   90.00
#
_symmetry.space_group_name_H-M   'P 1'
#
loop_
_entity.id
_entity.type
_entity.pdbx_description
1 polymer ?
#
loop_
_entity_poly.entity_id
_entity_poly.type
_entity_poly.pdbx_seq_one_letter_code
_entity_poly.pdbx_strand_id
1 'polypeptide(L)'
;MDTVKKKRSLIAIAFLAILGIFGGLQLFNPPLEGKRVTGKIEAPREVISILENSCFNCHSNQQNLSWYDQIAPISWAVNKDVKRAREVLNFSEWEKLSPAEHQGKMYAILNMMQSGKMPLHEYTILHPSAKITAKDVAAIKKYTLSLASAPQSAKPKNPIAEAIATLPAVSHSKFPVSPNGVKYTDDFKNWKVISMSTLFDHSIRVIYGNDIAVKAVEAENFHPWPDGSIVVKSVWKQQEFPDGEIRPGAFVNAQFMVKDSKKYTDTEGWGFAKFSGNDLHPTGKSASFAKESCIACHRQLAEKTGYLFDVPMKVNTQRLIQNLQKK
;
A
#
# COMPACT_ATOMS: atom_id res chain seq x y z
N MET A 1 33.02 53.84 16.68
CA MET A 1 31.99 53.21 17.55
C MET A 1 30.61 53.18 16.90
N ASP A 2 30.34 54.06 15.91
CA ASP A 2 29.00 54.27 15.33
C ASP A 2 28.53 53.22 14.31
N THR A 3 29.46 52.60 13.58
CA THR A 3 29.16 51.53 12.61
C THR A 3 28.61 50.27 13.29
N VAL A 4 29.06 49.97 14.51
CA VAL A 4 28.60 48.82 15.31
C VAL A 4 27.19 49.07 15.88
N LYS A 5 26.89 50.29 16.34
CA LYS A 5 25.54 50.68 16.79
C LYS A 5 24.52 50.64 15.64
N LYS A 6 24.88 51.13 14.45
CA LYS A 6 24.02 51.13 13.26
C LYS A 6 23.71 49.71 12.76
N LYS A 7 24.70 48.80 12.76
CA LYS A 7 24.47 47.38 12.45
C LYS A 7 23.58 46.68 13.48
N ARG A 8 23.73 46.94 14.78
CA ARG A 8 22.85 46.40 15.84
C ARG A 8 21.40 46.88 15.70
N SER A 9 21.19 48.15 15.31
CA SER A 9 19.86 48.70 15.05
C SER A 9 19.19 48.06 13.82
N LEU A 10 19.94 47.83 12.73
CA LEU A 10 19.42 47.12 11.55
C LEU A 10 19.03 45.67 11.86
N ILE A 11 19.83 44.96 12.65
CA ILE A 11 19.53 43.58 13.08
C ILE A 11 18.25 43.55 13.94
N ALA A 12 18.08 44.51 14.86
CA ALA A 12 16.87 44.60 15.69
C ALA A 12 15.60 44.89 14.86
N ILE A 13 15.70 45.78 13.87
CA ILE A 13 14.58 46.08 12.94
C ILE A 13 14.24 44.83 12.10
N ALA A 14 15.23 44.13 11.57
CA ALA A 14 14.99 42.89 10.82
C ALA A 14 14.35 41.80 11.70
N PHE A 15 14.80 41.66 12.94
CA PHE A 15 14.23 40.71 13.90
C PHE A 15 12.76 41.03 14.24
N LEU A 16 12.43 42.30 14.48
CA LEU A 16 11.06 42.74 14.72
C LEU A 16 10.17 42.57 13.48
N ALA A 17 10.69 42.82 12.28
CA ALA A 17 9.97 42.58 11.04
C ALA A 17 9.66 41.08 10.85
N ILE A 18 10.62 40.20 11.12
CA ILE A 18 10.43 38.74 11.09
C ILE A 18 9.37 38.32 12.12
N LEU A 19 9.46 38.80 13.37
CA LEU A 19 8.46 38.51 14.40
C LEU A 19 7.05 38.99 14.00
N GLY A 20 6.94 40.18 13.40
CA GLY A 20 5.67 40.69 12.89
C GLY A 20 5.10 39.82 11.77
N ILE A 21 5.93 39.33 10.85
CA ILE A 21 5.53 38.40 9.79
C ILE A 21 5.03 37.07 10.39
N PHE A 22 5.79 36.45 11.29
CA PHE A 22 5.38 35.19 11.93
C PHE A 22 4.11 35.36 12.78
N GLY A 23 3.96 36.48 13.49
CA GLY A 23 2.74 36.81 14.21
C GLY A 23 1.53 36.96 13.27
N GLY A 24 1.70 37.62 12.12
CA GLY A 24 0.68 37.73 11.08
C GLY A 24 0.30 36.37 10.47
N LEU A 25 1.28 35.50 10.19
CA LEU A 25 1.04 34.15 9.67
C LEU A 25 0.23 33.29 10.64
N GLN A 26 0.43 33.47 11.95
CA GLN A 26 -0.30 32.71 12.97
C GLN A 26 -1.80 33.04 13.00
N LEU A 27 -2.22 34.23 12.55
CA LEU A 27 -3.63 34.61 12.44
C LEU A 27 -4.38 33.78 11.38
N PHE A 28 -3.66 33.22 10.39
CA PHE A 28 -4.20 32.37 9.33
C PHE A 28 -3.91 30.88 9.56
N ASN A 29 -3.56 30.50 10.79
CA ASN A 29 -3.23 29.12 11.10
C ASN A 29 -4.49 28.33 11.51
N PRO A 30 -4.98 27.39 10.66
CA PRO A 30 -6.12 26.56 11.03
C PRO A 30 -5.74 25.63 12.18
N PRO A 31 -6.62 25.43 13.17
CA PRO A 31 -6.33 24.50 14.25
C PRO A 31 -6.25 23.07 13.72
N LEU A 32 -5.31 22.29 14.28
CA LEU A 32 -5.16 20.87 14.02
C LEU A 32 -6.27 20.10 14.76
N GLU A 33 -7.52 20.32 14.36
CA GLU A 33 -8.67 19.66 14.99
C GLU A 33 -8.93 18.28 14.39
N GLY A 34 -9.18 17.31 15.26
CA GLY A 34 -9.85 16.07 14.90
C GLY A 34 -10.76 15.62 16.02
N LYS A 35 -12.03 15.35 15.68
CA LYS A 35 -13.02 14.81 16.62
C LYS A 35 -12.48 13.50 17.21
N ARG A 36 -12.52 13.34 18.55
CA ARG A 36 -12.17 12.05 19.19
C ARG A 36 -13.11 10.97 18.67
N VAL A 37 -12.58 10.12 17.79
CA VAL A 37 -13.21 8.85 17.41
C VAL A 37 -12.12 7.81 17.62
N THR A 38 -12.22 7.09 18.72
CA THR A 38 -11.30 6.00 19.04
C THR A 38 -11.94 4.72 18.51
N GLY A 39 -11.51 4.25 17.34
CA GLY A 39 -11.69 2.84 17.01
C GLY A 39 -10.75 2.04 17.89
N LYS A 40 -11.25 1.03 18.60
CA LYS A 40 -10.38 0.12 19.36
C LYS A 40 -9.70 -0.83 18.38
N ILE A 41 -8.38 -0.83 18.40
CA ILE A 41 -7.60 -1.84 17.67
C ILE A 41 -7.42 -3.04 18.59
N GLU A 42 -8.03 -4.17 18.25
CA GLU A 42 -7.81 -5.43 18.95
C GLU A 42 -6.47 -6.03 18.53
N ALA A 43 -5.40 -5.63 19.24
CA ALA A 43 -4.04 -6.10 19.00
C ALA A 43 -3.28 -6.31 20.31
N PRO A 44 -2.20 -7.12 20.31
CA PRO A 44 -1.30 -7.22 21.45
C PRO A 44 -0.79 -5.84 21.88
N ARG A 45 -0.59 -5.64 23.18
CA ARG A 45 -0.15 -4.35 23.75
C ARG A 45 1.12 -3.79 23.09
N GLU A 46 2.05 -4.66 22.71
CA GLU A 46 3.26 -4.27 21.99
C GLU A 46 2.95 -3.62 20.63
N VAL A 47 1.99 -4.18 19.87
CA VAL A 47 1.53 -3.63 18.58
C VAL A 47 0.85 -2.29 18.78
N ILE A 48 -0.04 -2.18 19.78
CA ILE A 48 -0.76 -0.93 20.07
C ILE A 48 0.24 0.18 20.39
N SER A 49 1.24 -0.09 21.24
CA SER A 49 2.28 0.88 21.61
C SER A 49 3.06 1.39 20.39
N ILE A 50 3.40 0.51 19.45
CA ILE A 50 4.09 0.90 18.21
C ILE A 50 3.22 1.84 17.37
N LEU A 51 1.94 1.49 17.17
CA LEU A 51 0.99 2.27 16.38
C LEU A 51 0.70 3.64 17.03
N GLU A 52 0.56 3.67 18.36
CA GLU A 52 0.36 4.90 19.13
C GLU A 52 1.55 5.85 18.98
N ASN A 53 2.77 5.36 19.18
CA ASN A 53 3.98 6.19 19.16
C ASN A 53 4.35 6.67 17.77
N SER A 54 4.11 5.86 16.73
CA SER A 54 4.68 6.09 15.40
C SER A 54 3.64 6.43 14.32
N CYS A 55 2.36 6.13 14.54
CA CYS A 55 1.34 6.25 13.49
C CYS A 55 0.16 7.15 13.87
N PHE A 56 -0.35 7.09 15.11
CA PHE A 56 -1.62 7.71 15.48
C PHE A 56 -1.63 9.24 15.33
N ASN A 57 -0.51 9.92 15.60
CA ASN A 57 -0.42 11.37 15.46
C ASN A 57 -0.81 11.90 14.06
N CYS A 58 -0.57 11.10 13.01
CA CYS A 58 -0.93 11.45 11.64
C CYS A 58 -2.16 10.67 11.14
N HIS A 59 -2.30 9.40 11.54
CA HIS A 59 -3.31 8.48 11.03
C HIS A 59 -4.52 8.31 11.97
N SER A 60 -4.71 9.16 12.98
CA SER A 60 -5.92 9.19 13.81
C SER A 60 -6.47 10.59 13.90
N ASN A 61 -7.76 10.73 14.19
CA ASN A 61 -8.38 12.03 14.47
C ASN A 61 -7.88 12.62 15.80
N GLN A 62 -7.47 11.79 16.76
CA GLN A 62 -6.86 12.29 17.99
C GLN A 62 -5.36 12.50 17.76
N GLN A 63 -4.93 13.76 17.80
CA GLN A 63 -3.54 14.13 17.59
C GLN A 63 -2.88 14.55 18.90
N ASN A 64 -1.72 13.97 19.20
CA ASN A 64 -0.84 14.46 20.25
C ASN A 64 0.42 15.05 19.60
N LEU A 65 0.22 16.15 18.85
CA LEU A 65 1.29 16.85 18.18
C LEU A 65 2.08 17.73 19.16
N SER A 66 3.37 17.87 18.92
CA SER A 66 4.20 18.76 19.72
C SER A 66 3.77 20.21 19.50
N TRP A 67 3.98 21.08 20.49
CA TRP A 67 3.56 22.48 20.43
C TRP A 67 4.13 23.23 19.21
N TYR A 68 5.32 22.86 18.75
CA TYR A 68 5.99 23.48 17.60
C TYR A 68 5.41 23.04 16.24
N ASP A 69 4.76 21.86 16.17
CA ASP A 69 4.05 21.43 14.96
C ASP A 69 2.80 22.28 14.70
N GLN A 70 2.37 23.05 15.70
CA GLN A 70 1.17 23.90 15.66
C GLN A 70 1.49 25.36 15.28
N ILE A 71 2.75 25.68 14.93
CA ILE A 71 3.18 27.04 14.59
C ILE A 71 3.29 27.21 13.08
N ALA A 72 2.69 28.27 12.54
CA ALA A 72 2.82 28.60 11.13
C ALA A 72 4.25 29.03 10.77
N PRO A 73 4.77 28.68 9.57
CA PRO A 73 4.10 27.96 8.48
C PRO A 73 4.23 26.42 8.57
N ILE A 74 4.93 25.88 9.57
CA ILE A 74 5.18 24.43 9.72
C ILE A 74 3.86 23.67 9.86
N SER A 75 2.93 24.21 10.65
CA SER A 75 1.59 23.65 10.86
C SER A 75 0.80 23.46 9.57
N TRP A 76 1.04 24.26 8.53
CA TRP A 76 0.36 24.11 7.24
C TRP A 76 0.85 22.88 6.48
N ALA A 77 2.17 22.64 6.49
CA ALA A 77 2.76 21.43 5.92
C ALA A 77 2.28 20.19 6.69
N VAL A 78 2.32 20.24 8.02
CA VAL A 78 1.81 19.16 8.89
C VAL A 78 0.34 18.89 8.62
N ASN A 79 -0.51 19.92 8.55
CA ASN A 79 -1.94 19.78 8.23
C ASN A 79 -2.16 19.08 6.88
N LYS A 80 -1.40 19.48 5.85
CA LYS A 80 -1.48 18.88 4.51
C LYS A 80 -1.11 17.40 4.55
N ASP A 81 -0.02 17.05 5.24
CA ASP A 81 0.46 15.67 5.33
C ASP A 81 -0.49 14.79 6.15
N VAL A 82 -1.00 15.30 7.28
CA VAL A 82 -2.00 14.63 8.11
C VAL A 82 -3.28 14.37 7.30
N LYS A 83 -3.77 15.37 6.56
CA LYS A 83 -4.97 15.21 5.72
C LYS A 83 -4.77 14.09 4.69
N ARG A 84 -3.65 14.11 3.98
CA ARG A 84 -3.29 13.07 3.00
C ARG A 84 -3.11 11.69 3.65
N ALA A 85 -2.50 11.62 4.82
CA ALA A 85 -2.31 10.39 5.58
C ALA A 85 -3.65 9.74 5.96
N ARG A 86 -4.62 10.53 6.43
CA ARG A 86 -5.96 10.07 6.84
C ARG A 86 -6.83 9.62 5.67
N GLU A 87 -6.66 10.22 4.49
CA GLU A 87 -7.34 9.77 3.26
C GLU A 87 -6.95 8.33 2.87
N VAL A 88 -5.74 7.88 3.26
CA VAL A 88 -5.25 6.52 2.98
C VAL A 88 -5.51 5.56 4.15
N LEU A 89 -5.25 6.01 5.37
CA LEU A 89 -5.39 5.19 6.58
C LEU A 89 -5.80 6.08 7.74
N ASN A 90 -6.97 5.79 8.32
CA ASN A 90 -7.45 6.44 9.52
C ASN A 90 -7.84 5.41 10.60
N PHE A 91 -7.03 5.29 11.65
CA PHE A 91 -7.28 4.41 12.80
C PHE A 91 -8.53 4.79 13.59
N SER A 92 -9.00 6.04 13.49
CA SER A 92 -10.30 6.42 14.04
C SER A 92 -11.47 5.72 13.36
N GLU A 93 -11.28 5.21 12.15
CA GLU A 93 -12.30 4.49 11.39
C GLU A 93 -12.07 2.98 11.38
N TRP A 94 -11.12 2.49 12.19
CA TRP A 94 -10.67 1.11 12.16
C TRP A 94 -11.83 0.12 12.34
N GLU A 95 -12.73 0.33 13.29
CA GLU A 95 -13.86 -0.58 13.56
C GLU A 95 -14.88 -0.68 12.41
N LYS A 96 -14.90 0.27 11.47
CA LYS A 96 -15.82 0.24 10.32
C LYS A 96 -15.39 -0.74 9.22
N LEU A 97 -14.11 -1.12 9.24
CA LEU A 97 -13.49 -1.97 8.23
C LEU A 97 -13.88 -3.43 8.45
N SER A 98 -14.03 -4.17 7.35
CA SER A 98 -14.19 -5.62 7.37
C SER A 98 -12.88 -6.33 7.79
N PRO A 99 -12.92 -7.59 8.24
CA PRO A 99 -11.71 -8.34 8.59
C PRO A 99 -10.68 -8.41 7.46
N ALA A 100 -11.14 -8.51 6.20
CA ALA A 100 -10.26 -8.53 5.04
C ALA A 100 -9.59 -7.16 4.80
N GLU A 101 -10.30 -6.07 5.08
CA GLU A 101 -9.75 -4.70 5.02
C GLU A 101 -8.76 -4.46 6.15
N HIS A 102 -9.03 -4.91 7.39
CA HIS A 102 -8.07 -4.87 8.50
C HIS A 102 -6.77 -5.57 8.12
N GLN A 103 -6.86 -6.80 7.62
CA GLN A 103 -5.69 -7.54 7.14
C GLN A 103 -4.97 -6.74 6.06
N GLY A 104 -5.67 -6.27 5.03
CA GLY A 104 -5.07 -5.48 3.95
C GLY A 104 -4.32 -4.24 4.45
N LYS A 105 -4.91 -3.47 5.37
CA LYS A 105 -4.27 -2.29 5.98
C LYS A 105 -3.05 -2.66 6.81
N MET A 106 -3.08 -3.76 7.56
CA MET A 106 -1.91 -4.23 8.31
C MET A 106 -0.75 -4.66 7.40
N TYR A 107 -1.03 -5.35 6.29
CA TYR A 107 -0.01 -5.63 5.27
C TYR A 107 0.55 -4.33 4.66
N ALA A 108 -0.29 -3.33 4.41
CA ALA A 108 0.17 -2.03 3.91
C ALA A 108 1.08 -1.31 4.93
N ILE A 109 0.69 -1.27 6.21
CA ILE A 109 1.50 -0.72 7.30
C ILE A 109 2.88 -1.40 7.34
N LEU A 110 2.90 -2.73 7.36
CA LEU A 110 4.14 -3.50 7.41
C LEU A 110 5.04 -3.22 6.20
N ASN A 111 4.50 -3.16 4.99
CA ASN A 111 5.26 -2.85 3.79
C ASN A 111 5.85 -1.43 3.82
N MET A 112 5.10 -0.44 4.31
CA MET A 112 5.58 0.94 4.44
C MET A 112 6.69 1.06 5.50
N MET A 113 6.58 0.32 6.60
CA MET A 113 7.63 0.22 7.62
C MET A 113 8.89 -0.47 7.06
N GLN A 114 8.73 -1.61 6.38
CA GLN A 114 9.86 -2.37 5.81
C GLN A 114 10.60 -1.62 4.71
N SER A 115 9.89 -0.84 3.90
CA SER A 115 10.49 0.01 2.87
C SER A 115 11.12 1.29 3.42
N GLY A 116 11.01 1.57 4.72
CA GLY A 116 11.51 2.80 5.35
C GLY A 116 10.79 4.06 4.86
N LYS A 117 9.62 3.91 4.21
CA LYS A 117 8.82 5.03 3.70
C LYS A 117 7.95 5.66 4.77
N MET A 118 7.69 4.94 5.86
CA MET A 118 6.98 5.44 7.03
C MET A 118 7.71 5.10 8.33
N PRO A 119 7.74 6.04 9.29
CA PRO A 119 7.32 7.43 9.16
C PRO A 119 8.23 8.23 8.21
N LEU A 120 7.76 9.41 7.77
CA LEU A 120 8.56 10.29 6.92
C LEU A 120 9.90 10.62 7.58
N HIS A 121 11.00 10.53 6.83
CA HIS A 121 12.34 10.73 7.39
C HIS A 121 12.47 12.09 8.08
N GLU A 122 12.00 13.16 7.43
CA GLU A 122 11.97 14.54 7.93
C GLU A 122 11.22 14.66 9.27
N TYR A 123 10.10 13.95 9.40
CA TYR A 123 9.34 13.90 10.66
C TYR A 123 10.16 13.25 11.77
N THR A 124 10.85 12.14 11.50
CA THR A 124 11.65 11.43 12.53
C THR A 124 12.89 12.19 13.02
N ILE A 125 13.33 13.23 12.30
CA ILE A 125 14.42 14.13 12.73
C ILE A 125 13.94 14.96 13.93
N LEU A 126 12.72 15.49 13.86
CA LEU A 126 12.11 16.30 14.93
C LEU A 126 11.37 15.46 15.96
N HIS A 127 10.94 14.25 15.57
CA HIS A 127 10.21 13.30 16.41
C HIS A 127 10.93 11.94 16.51
N PRO A 128 12.08 11.85 17.23
CA PRO A 128 12.84 10.60 17.33
C PRO A 128 12.08 9.43 17.96
N SER A 129 11.09 9.72 18.82
CA SER A 129 10.22 8.72 19.45
C SER A 129 9.34 7.96 18.47
N ALA A 130 9.11 8.51 17.28
CA ALA A 130 8.36 7.84 16.21
C ALA A 130 9.23 6.92 15.33
N LYS A 131 10.55 6.84 15.58
CA LYS A 131 11.43 5.98 14.78
C LYS A 131 11.07 4.52 14.97
N ILE A 132 10.83 3.84 13.85
CA ILE A 132 10.56 2.41 13.80
C ILE A 132 11.86 1.63 13.84
N THR A 133 11.94 0.65 14.75
CA THR A 133 13.08 -0.27 14.87
C THR A 133 12.81 -1.60 14.15
N ALA A 134 13.86 -2.39 13.92
CA ALA A 134 13.71 -3.75 13.38
C ALA A 134 12.85 -4.66 14.28
N LYS A 135 12.87 -4.42 15.61
CA LYS A 135 12.02 -5.13 16.57
C LYS A 135 10.54 -4.78 16.36
N ASP A 136 10.23 -3.51 16.13
CA ASP A 136 8.87 -3.05 15.87
C ASP A 136 8.32 -3.67 14.56
N VAL A 137 9.16 -3.69 13.51
CA VAL A 137 8.83 -4.38 12.25
C VAL A 137 8.53 -5.85 12.49
N ALA A 138 9.34 -6.54 13.31
CA ALA A 138 9.13 -7.95 13.63
C ALA A 138 7.82 -8.19 14.41
N ALA A 139 7.49 -7.32 15.37
CA ALA A 139 6.25 -7.39 16.14
C ALA A 139 5.01 -7.17 15.25
N ILE A 140 5.03 -6.12 14.41
CA ILE A 140 3.96 -5.86 13.44
C ILE A 140 3.85 -7.00 12.42
N LYS A 141 4.97 -7.56 11.95
CA LYS A 141 4.99 -8.72 11.06
C LYS A 141 4.31 -9.93 11.70
N LYS A 142 4.67 -10.27 12.93
CA LYS A 142 4.08 -11.40 13.67
C LYS A 142 2.56 -11.23 13.80
N TYR A 143 2.09 -10.04 14.18
CA TYR A 143 0.66 -9.77 14.31
C TYR A 143 -0.06 -9.80 12.95
N THR A 144 0.50 -9.18 11.92
CA THR A 144 -0.05 -9.19 10.56
C THR A 144 -0.23 -10.62 10.03
N LEU A 145 0.72 -11.51 10.33
CA LEU A 145 0.62 -12.93 9.99
C LEU A 145 -0.46 -13.67 10.78
N SER A 146 -0.69 -13.33 12.06
CA SER A 146 -1.77 -13.94 12.83
C SER A 146 -3.17 -13.59 12.29
N LEU A 147 -3.34 -12.42 11.68
CA LEU A 147 -4.61 -12.01 11.06
C LEU A 147 -4.94 -12.86 9.83
N ALA A 148 -3.93 -13.31 9.09
CA ALA A 148 -4.11 -14.21 7.95
C ALA A 148 -4.51 -15.64 8.35
N SER A 149 -4.45 -15.96 9.65
CA SER A 149 -4.74 -17.26 10.23
C SER A 149 -6.02 -17.28 11.09
N ALA A 150 -6.80 -16.19 11.11
CA ALA A 150 -8.11 -16.18 11.78
C ALA A 150 -9.03 -17.23 11.11
N PRO A 151 -9.76 -18.04 11.90
CA PRO A 151 -10.16 -19.38 11.48
C PRO A 151 -11.25 -19.35 10.41
N GLN A 152 -10.90 -19.78 9.20
CA GLN A 152 -11.84 -20.58 8.42
C GLN A 152 -12.03 -21.89 9.16
N SER A 153 -13.13 -21.99 9.90
CA SER A 153 -13.66 -23.27 10.38
C SER A 153 -13.95 -24.17 9.19
N ALA A 154 -12.97 -24.99 8.80
CA ALA A 154 -13.14 -26.37 8.35
C ALA A 154 -11.75 -26.92 7.98
N LYS A 155 -11.24 -27.87 8.76
CA LYS A 155 -10.17 -28.76 8.31
C LYS A 155 -10.68 -29.52 7.08
N PRO A 156 -10.05 -29.44 5.89
CA PRO A 156 -10.21 -30.49 4.91
C PRO A 156 -9.39 -31.68 5.41
N LYS A 157 -10.07 -32.78 5.74
CA LYS A 157 -9.43 -34.09 5.81
C LYS A 157 -8.95 -34.41 4.39
N ASN A 158 -7.67 -34.73 4.25
CA ASN A 158 -7.16 -35.40 3.04
C ASN A 158 -8.02 -36.65 2.78
N PRO A 159 -8.47 -36.80 1.52
CA PRO A 159 -7.81 -37.78 0.67
C PRO A 159 -7.56 -37.21 -0.72
N ILE A 160 -6.30 -36.83 -0.98
CA ILE A 160 -5.81 -36.63 -2.35
C ILE A 160 -5.33 -38.01 -2.83
N ALA A 161 -6.25 -38.78 -3.42
CA ALA A 161 -5.91 -39.92 -4.27
C ALA A 161 -6.99 -40.27 -5.32
N GLU A 162 -8.21 -39.72 -5.27
CA GLU A 162 -9.31 -40.17 -6.17
C GLU A 162 -10.06 -39.09 -6.95
N ALA A 163 -9.62 -37.83 -6.94
CA ALA A 163 -10.37 -36.73 -7.57
C ALA A 163 -9.82 -36.26 -8.94
N ILE A 164 -9.09 -37.10 -9.69
CA ILE A 164 -8.68 -36.77 -11.08
C ILE A 164 -9.68 -37.30 -12.13
N ALA A 165 -10.66 -38.12 -11.74
CA ALA A 165 -11.58 -38.75 -12.69
C ALA A 165 -13.06 -38.39 -12.46
N THR A 166 -13.38 -37.10 -12.36
CA THR A 166 -14.69 -36.50 -12.75
C THR A 166 -14.71 -35.04 -12.31
N LEU A 167 -14.28 -34.13 -13.18
CA LEU A 167 -14.68 -32.73 -13.05
C LEU A 167 -16.09 -32.63 -13.66
N PRO A 168 -17.16 -32.40 -12.87
CA PRO A 168 -18.41 -31.98 -13.46
C PRO A 168 -18.16 -30.61 -14.09
N ALA A 169 -18.66 -30.42 -15.32
CA ALA A 169 -18.65 -29.13 -15.98
C ALA A 169 -19.26 -28.10 -15.04
N VAL A 170 -18.43 -27.18 -14.52
CA VAL A 170 -18.90 -26.11 -13.67
C VAL A 170 -19.79 -25.23 -14.53
N SER A 171 -21.09 -25.31 -14.25
CA SER A 171 -22.11 -24.39 -14.73
C SER A 171 -21.58 -22.96 -14.73
N HIS A 172 -21.81 -22.21 -15.82
CA HIS A 172 -21.37 -20.84 -16.03
C HIS A 172 -22.07 -19.89 -15.04
N SER A 173 -21.71 -19.95 -13.76
CA SER A 173 -22.09 -18.94 -12.79
C SER A 173 -21.45 -17.63 -13.25
N LYS A 174 -22.27 -16.59 -13.33
CA LYS A 174 -21.86 -15.25 -13.77
C LYS A 174 -20.69 -14.80 -12.88
N PHE A 175 -19.48 -14.69 -13.45
CA PHE A 175 -18.30 -14.28 -12.67
C PHE A 175 -18.55 -12.99 -11.88
N PRO A 176 -18.03 -12.88 -10.64
CA PRO A 176 -18.26 -11.74 -9.78
C PRO A 176 -17.65 -10.46 -10.35
N VAL A 177 -18.21 -9.32 -9.92
CA VAL A 177 -17.77 -7.99 -10.30
C VAL A 177 -17.45 -7.22 -9.02
N SER A 178 -16.29 -6.56 -8.98
CA SER A 178 -15.91 -5.72 -7.85
C SER A 178 -16.75 -4.43 -7.81
N PRO A 179 -16.82 -3.74 -6.66
CA PRO A 179 -17.58 -2.49 -6.52
C PRO A 179 -17.18 -1.36 -7.49
N ASN A 180 -15.96 -1.36 -8.03
CA ASN A 180 -15.50 -0.40 -9.06
C ASN A 180 -15.66 -0.94 -10.50
N GLY A 181 -16.38 -2.04 -10.68
CA GLY A 181 -16.75 -2.57 -11.99
C GLY A 181 -15.65 -3.37 -12.71
N VAL A 182 -14.59 -3.81 -12.01
CA VAL A 182 -13.64 -4.79 -12.56
C VAL A 182 -14.27 -6.18 -12.43
N LYS A 183 -14.35 -6.91 -13.54
CA LYS A 183 -14.97 -8.24 -13.58
C LYS A 183 -13.90 -9.33 -13.45
N TYR A 184 -14.19 -10.36 -12.67
CA TYR A 184 -13.35 -11.57 -12.67
C TYR A 184 -13.47 -12.30 -14.01
N THR A 185 -12.35 -12.79 -14.52
CA THR A 185 -12.28 -13.77 -15.61
C THR A 185 -11.24 -14.81 -15.21
N ASP A 186 -11.38 -16.05 -15.67
CA ASP A 186 -10.34 -17.06 -15.54
C ASP A 186 -9.44 -17.18 -16.78
N ASP A 187 -9.66 -16.36 -17.81
CA ASP A 187 -8.82 -16.29 -19.02
C ASP A 187 -7.34 -16.07 -18.70
N PHE A 188 -7.04 -15.37 -17.59
CA PHE A 188 -5.66 -15.10 -17.16
C PHE A 188 -4.85 -16.37 -16.90
N LYS A 189 -5.50 -17.51 -16.65
CA LYS A 189 -4.82 -18.80 -16.49
C LYS A 189 -4.11 -19.24 -17.78
N ASN A 190 -4.53 -18.71 -18.94
CA ASN A 190 -3.92 -18.95 -20.25
C ASN A 190 -2.97 -17.82 -20.68
N TRP A 191 -2.81 -16.77 -19.87
CA TRP A 191 -1.94 -15.64 -20.20
C TRP A 191 -0.49 -15.94 -19.83
N LYS A 192 0.44 -15.13 -20.36
CA LYS A 192 1.86 -15.29 -20.05
C LYS A 192 2.16 -14.85 -18.62
N VAL A 193 2.96 -15.66 -17.92
CA VAL A 193 3.57 -15.25 -16.65
C VAL A 193 4.61 -14.19 -16.94
N ILE A 194 4.45 -13.01 -16.36
CA ILE A 194 5.40 -11.89 -16.47
C ILE A 194 6.29 -11.77 -15.23
N SER A 195 5.86 -12.26 -14.07
CA SER A 195 6.65 -12.19 -12.85
C SER A 195 6.17 -13.19 -11.81
N MET A 196 7.01 -13.47 -10.81
CA MET A 196 6.66 -14.29 -9.66
C MET A 196 7.35 -13.79 -8.41
N SER A 197 6.71 -13.97 -7.26
CA SER A 197 7.29 -13.65 -5.97
C SER A 197 6.78 -14.58 -4.89
N THR A 198 7.54 -14.68 -3.80
CA THR A 198 7.08 -15.21 -2.52
C THR A 198 7.04 -14.07 -1.52
N LEU A 199 6.23 -14.22 -0.48
CA LEU A 199 6.17 -13.24 0.60
C LEU A 199 6.31 -13.93 1.95
N PHE A 200 6.58 -13.14 2.99
CA PHE A 200 6.78 -13.59 4.36
C PHE A 200 5.56 -14.28 5.01
N ASP A 201 4.42 -14.29 4.31
CA ASP A 201 3.20 -15.02 4.67
C ASP A 201 3.15 -16.44 4.11
N HIS A 202 4.28 -16.93 3.59
CA HIS A 202 4.43 -18.24 2.94
C HIS A 202 3.42 -18.40 1.79
N SER A 203 3.24 -17.35 0.99
CA SER A 203 2.48 -17.41 -0.25
C SER A 203 3.38 -17.53 -1.48
N ILE A 204 2.86 -18.19 -2.51
CA ILE A 204 3.38 -18.16 -3.89
C ILE A 204 2.49 -17.20 -4.66
N ARG A 205 3.10 -16.24 -5.35
CA ARG A 205 2.42 -15.20 -6.12
C ARG A 205 2.90 -15.26 -7.55
N VAL A 206 1.99 -15.51 -8.48
CA VAL A 206 2.28 -15.53 -9.91
C VAL A 206 1.53 -14.38 -10.57
N ILE A 207 2.25 -13.59 -11.35
CA ILE A 207 1.73 -12.41 -12.03
C ILE A 207 1.62 -12.75 -13.52
N TYR A 208 0.40 -12.72 -14.03
CA TYR A 208 0.05 -12.95 -15.42
C TYR A 208 -0.27 -11.62 -16.11
N GLY A 209 0.16 -11.46 -17.36
CA GLY A 209 -0.18 -10.30 -18.19
C GLY A 209 -0.86 -10.73 -19.48
N ASN A 210 -1.91 -10.02 -19.89
CA ASN A 210 -2.49 -10.21 -21.22
C ASN A 210 -1.51 -9.75 -22.32
N ASP A 211 -1.81 -10.03 -23.58
CA ASP A 211 -0.91 -9.72 -24.69
C ASP A 211 -0.49 -8.25 -24.77
N ILE A 212 -1.39 -7.33 -24.41
CA ILE A 212 -1.10 -5.89 -24.38
C ILE A 212 -0.06 -5.59 -23.29
N ALA A 213 -0.29 -6.08 -22.08
CA ALA A 213 0.63 -5.89 -20.97
C ALA A 213 1.99 -6.55 -21.25
N VAL A 214 2.00 -7.77 -21.81
CA VAL A 214 3.24 -8.46 -22.15
C VAL A 214 4.03 -7.69 -23.21
N LYS A 215 3.39 -7.24 -24.29
CA LYS A 215 4.06 -6.43 -25.32
C LYS A 215 4.62 -5.14 -24.75
N ALA A 216 3.90 -4.49 -23.82
CA ALA A 216 4.38 -3.30 -23.13
C ALA A 216 5.64 -3.61 -22.32
N VAL A 217 5.67 -4.71 -21.57
CA VAL A 217 6.86 -5.16 -20.82
C VAL A 217 8.01 -5.51 -21.77
N GLU A 218 7.76 -6.29 -22.81
CA GLU A 218 8.76 -6.70 -23.80
C GLU A 218 9.40 -5.49 -24.50
N ALA A 219 8.63 -4.43 -24.75
CA ALA A 219 9.08 -3.19 -25.39
C ALA A 219 9.59 -2.13 -24.40
N GLU A 220 9.53 -2.38 -23.09
CA GLU A 220 9.74 -1.36 -22.04
C GLU A 220 8.89 -0.09 -22.23
N ASN A 221 7.70 -0.25 -22.82
CA ASN A 221 6.78 0.83 -23.17
C ASN A 221 5.55 0.80 -22.24
N PHE A 222 5.77 1.13 -20.98
CA PHE A 222 4.73 1.13 -19.94
C PHE A 222 4.71 2.44 -19.11
N HIS A 223 5.14 3.54 -19.73
CA HIS A 223 5.14 4.90 -19.17
C HIS A 223 4.35 5.88 -20.05
N PRO A 224 3.01 5.85 -20.05
CA PRO A 224 2.13 5.00 -19.23
C PRO A 224 1.86 3.63 -19.88
N TRP A 225 1.29 2.71 -19.09
CA TRP A 225 0.76 1.44 -19.62
C TRP A 225 -0.35 1.69 -20.66
N PRO A 226 -0.38 0.94 -21.77
CA PRO A 226 -1.45 1.04 -22.76
C PRO A 226 -2.81 0.68 -22.17
N ASP A 227 -3.86 1.44 -22.52
CA ASP A 227 -5.23 1.07 -22.14
C ASP A 227 -5.60 -0.31 -22.73
N GLY A 228 -6.35 -1.09 -21.95
CA GLY A 228 -6.60 -2.52 -22.21
C GLY A 228 -5.54 -3.46 -21.64
N SER A 229 -4.43 -2.97 -21.10
CA SER A 229 -3.51 -3.81 -20.32
C SER A 229 -4.23 -4.41 -19.12
N ILE A 230 -4.11 -5.73 -18.93
CA ILE A 230 -4.63 -6.41 -17.76
C ILE A 230 -3.53 -7.26 -17.15
N VAL A 231 -3.35 -7.09 -15.84
CA VAL A 231 -2.41 -7.88 -15.05
C VAL A 231 -3.16 -8.54 -13.90
N VAL A 232 -2.91 -9.83 -13.70
CA VAL A 232 -3.54 -10.62 -12.64
C VAL A 232 -2.47 -11.25 -11.78
N LYS A 233 -2.49 -10.97 -10.49
CA LYS A 233 -1.66 -11.64 -9.49
C LYS A 233 -2.49 -12.68 -8.76
N SER A 234 -2.21 -13.94 -9.04
CA SER A 234 -2.81 -15.06 -8.33
C SER A 234 -1.93 -15.47 -7.16
N VAL A 235 -2.57 -15.79 -6.03
CA VAL A 235 -1.92 -16.04 -4.75
C VAL A 235 -2.36 -17.39 -4.21
N TRP A 236 -1.39 -18.25 -3.89
CA TRP A 236 -1.59 -19.56 -3.28
C TRP A 236 -0.79 -19.68 -2.00
N LYS A 237 -1.21 -20.56 -1.09
CA LYS A 237 -0.38 -20.99 0.04
C LYS A 237 0.82 -21.80 -0.47
N GLN A 238 1.95 -21.70 0.21
CA GLN A 238 3.05 -22.65 0.02
C GLN A 238 2.69 -23.97 0.71
N GLN A 239 2.93 -25.08 0.01
CA GLN A 239 2.88 -26.42 0.55
C GLN A 239 4.30 -26.99 0.53
N GLU A 240 4.86 -27.18 1.72
CA GLU A 240 6.19 -27.75 1.92
C GLU A 240 6.09 -29.28 2.02
N PHE A 241 7.02 -29.98 1.38
CA PHE A 241 7.14 -31.43 1.39
C PHE A 241 8.38 -31.86 2.20
N PRO A 242 8.41 -33.10 2.72
CA PRO A 242 9.51 -33.58 3.58
C PRO A 242 10.90 -33.53 2.96
N ASP A 243 10.99 -33.53 1.63
CA ASP A 243 12.22 -33.40 0.85
C ASP A 243 12.67 -31.94 0.64
N GLY A 244 11.94 -30.97 1.20
CA GLY A 244 12.19 -29.54 1.05
C GLY A 244 11.57 -28.92 -0.20
N GLU A 245 10.81 -29.68 -1.00
CA GLU A 245 10.10 -29.13 -2.14
C GLU A 245 8.95 -28.21 -1.70
N ILE A 246 8.75 -27.10 -2.41
CA ILE A 246 7.64 -26.17 -2.18
C ILE A 246 6.77 -26.12 -3.43
N ARG A 247 5.49 -26.46 -3.28
CA ARG A 247 4.49 -26.38 -4.37
C ARG A 247 3.35 -25.43 -4.02
N PRO A 248 2.62 -24.91 -5.04
CA PRO A 248 1.37 -24.20 -4.80
C PRO A 248 0.34 -25.12 -4.12
N GLY A 249 -0.11 -24.70 -2.95
CA GLY A 249 -1.21 -25.33 -2.22
C GLY A 249 -2.54 -24.63 -2.48
N ALA A 250 -3.34 -24.45 -1.44
CA ALA A 250 -4.67 -23.84 -1.53
C ALA A 250 -4.64 -22.43 -2.16
N PHE A 251 -5.57 -22.18 -3.07
CA PHE A 251 -5.81 -20.85 -3.63
C PHE A 251 -6.27 -19.89 -2.54
N VAL A 252 -5.74 -18.67 -2.56
CA VAL A 252 -6.07 -17.63 -1.58
C VAL A 252 -6.88 -16.52 -2.22
N ASN A 253 -6.38 -15.92 -3.31
CA ASN A 253 -7.06 -14.84 -4.02
C ASN A 253 -6.42 -14.58 -5.40
N ALA A 254 -7.18 -13.90 -6.27
CA ALA A 254 -6.70 -13.30 -7.50
C ALA A 254 -6.90 -11.78 -7.46
N GLN A 255 -5.84 -11.02 -7.75
CA GLN A 255 -5.82 -9.56 -7.72
C GLN A 255 -5.64 -9.03 -9.14
N PHE A 256 -6.57 -8.19 -9.58
CA PHE A 256 -6.62 -7.65 -10.93
C PHE A 256 -6.21 -6.18 -10.94
N MET A 257 -5.45 -5.81 -11.96
CA MET A 257 -5.21 -4.45 -12.39
C MET A 257 -5.62 -4.34 -13.87
N VAL A 258 -6.58 -3.46 -14.16
CA VAL A 258 -7.11 -3.22 -15.52
C VAL A 258 -6.86 -1.78 -15.92
N LYS A 259 -6.13 -1.55 -17.02
CA LYS A 259 -5.80 -0.21 -17.50
C LYS A 259 -6.94 0.35 -18.36
N ASP A 260 -7.53 1.45 -17.90
CA ASP A 260 -8.46 2.29 -18.66
C ASP A 260 -8.36 3.73 -18.13
N SER A 261 -7.64 4.58 -18.87
CA SER A 261 -7.36 5.97 -18.50
C SER A 261 -8.62 6.82 -18.37
N LYS A 262 -9.68 6.50 -19.09
CA LYS A 262 -10.94 7.26 -19.09
C LYS A 262 -11.86 6.83 -17.96
N LYS A 263 -11.88 5.54 -17.63
CA LYS A 263 -12.77 4.99 -16.59
C LYS A 263 -12.22 5.15 -15.17
N TYR A 264 -10.91 5.00 -14.99
CA TYR A 264 -10.28 4.92 -13.66
C TYR A 264 -9.43 6.15 -13.32
N THR A 265 -9.99 7.35 -13.56
CA THR A 265 -9.27 8.63 -13.45
C THR A 265 -8.67 8.88 -12.06
N ASP A 266 -9.37 8.48 -11.01
CA ASP A 266 -8.94 8.72 -9.62
C ASP A 266 -7.85 7.75 -9.12
N THR A 267 -7.56 6.72 -9.90
CA THR A 267 -6.63 5.64 -9.56
C THR A 267 -5.56 5.46 -10.63
N GLU A 268 -5.10 6.58 -11.22
CA GLU A 268 -4.04 6.61 -12.23
C GLU A 268 -4.36 5.82 -13.50
N GLY A 269 -5.65 5.75 -13.84
CA GLY A 269 -6.15 4.97 -14.97
C GLY A 269 -6.15 3.46 -14.72
N TRP A 270 -6.03 3.00 -13.47
CA TRP A 270 -6.05 1.58 -13.10
C TRP A 270 -7.28 1.19 -12.29
N GLY A 271 -8.03 0.21 -12.77
CA GLY A 271 -9.05 -0.50 -12.01
C GLY A 271 -8.42 -1.60 -11.18
N PHE A 272 -8.60 -1.56 -9.87
CA PHE A 272 -8.11 -2.59 -8.95
C PHE A 272 -9.25 -3.51 -8.51
N ALA A 273 -9.01 -4.81 -8.39
CA ALA A 273 -9.91 -5.73 -7.71
C ALA A 273 -9.14 -6.86 -7.03
N LYS A 274 -9.73 -7.43 -5.98
CA LYS A 274 -9.24 -8.63 -5.31
C LYS A 274 -10.43 -9.55 -5.07
N PHE A 275 -10.37 -10.76 -5.60
CA PHE A 275 -11.36 -11.81 -5.44
C PHE A 275 -10.73 -12.90 -4.57
N SER A 276 -11.30 -13.16 -3.39
CA SER A 276 -10.71 -14.05 -2.38
C SER A 276 -11.53 -15.31 -2.20
N GLY A 277 -10.87 -16.41 -1.84
CA GLY A 277 -11.53 -17.69 -1.57
C GLY A 277 -12.07 -18.40 -2.81
N ASN A 278 -12.65 -19.56 -2.59
CA ASN A 278 -13.20 -20.41 -3.66
C ASN A 278 -14.48 -19.82 -4.28
N ASP A 279 -15.19 -18.98 -3.54
CA ASP A 279 -16.37 -18.23 -3.98
C ASP A 279 -16.03 -16.93 -4.72
N LEU A 280 -14.74 -16.59 -4.81
CA LEU A 280 -14.23 -15.39 -5.49
C LEU A 280 -14.87 -14.10 -4.96
N HIS A 281 -15.03 -13.99 -3.65
CA HIS A 281 -15.66 -12.82 -3.03
C HIS A 281 -14.88 -11.53 -3.33
N PRO A 282 -15.50 -10.49 -3.93
CA PRO A 282 -14.81 -9.23 -4.21
C PRO A 282 -14.55 -8.45 -2.92
N THR A 283 -13.37 -7.83 -2.84
CA THR A 283 -13.01 -6.94 -1.72
C THR A 283 -13.67 -5.56 -1.85
N GLY A 284 -14.07 -5.00 -0.72
CA GLY A 284 -14.59 -3.64 -0.59
C GLY A 284 -16.12 -3.56 -0.66
N LYS A 285 -16.70 -2.55 0.01
CA LYS A 285 -18.15 -2.30 0.02
C LYS A 285 -18.60 -1.31 -1.08
N SER A 286 -17.69 -0.44 -1.53
CA SER A 286 -17.95 0.60 -2.53
C SER A 286 -16.70 0.81 -3.40
N ALA A 287 -16.82 1.52 -4.52
CA ALA A 287 -15.68 1.77 -5.41
C ALA A 287 -14.49 2.51 -4.75
N SER A 288 -14.69 3.18 -3.61
CA SER A 288 -13.63 3.92 -2.91
C SER A 288 -12.51 3.03 -2.36
N PHE A 289 -12.78 1.73 -2.15
CA PHE A 289 -11.76 0.77 -1.68
C PHE A 289 -10.49 0.80 -2.55
N ALA A 290 -10.63 1.01 -3.87
CA ALA A 290 -9.51 1.04 -4.79
C ALA A 290 -8.59 2.24 -4.53
N LYS A 291 -9.17 3.40 -4.14
CA LYS A 291 -8.42 4.60 -3.75
C LYS A 291 -7.71 4.40 -2.42
N GLU A 292 -8.45 3.88 -1.44
CA GLU A 292 -8.03 3.80 -0.05
C GLU A 292 -7.03 2.66 0.21
N SER A 293 -7.16 1.53 -0.49
CA SER A 293 -6.46 0.28 -0.13
C SER A 293 -5.51 -0.22 -1.22
N CYS A 294 -5.68 0.19 -2.47
CA CYS A 294 -4.87 -0.32 -3.58
C CYS A 294 -3.92 0.75 -4.12
N ILE A 295 -4.43 1.78 -4.81
CA ILE A 295 -3.59 2.73 -5.52
C ILE A 295 -2.65 3.52 -4.59
N ALA A 296 -3.04 3.75 -3.34
CA ALA A 296 -2.21 4.46 -2.37
C ALA A 296 -0.83 3.81 -2.20
N CYS A 297 -0.78 2.48 -2.07
CA CYS A 297 0.47 1.73 -1.95
C CYS A 297 1.24 1.72 -3.28
N HIS A 298 0.53 1.51 -4.39
CA HIS A 298 1.13 1.47 -5.73
C HIS A 298 1.74 2.83 -6.14
N ARG A 299 1.12 3.96 -5.77
CA ARG A 299 1.70 5.31 -5.95
C ARG A 299 3.01 5.47 -5.19
N GLN A 300 3.08 4.99 -3.96
CA GLN A 300 4.26 5.19 -3.11
C GLN A 300 5.44 4.31 -3.51
N LEU A 301 5.17 3.10 -3.98
CA LEU A 301 6.20 2.07 -4.13
C LEU A 301 6.42 1.62 -5.59
N ALA A 302 5.50 1.92 -6.51
CA ALA A 302 5.54 1.46 -7.90
C ALA A 302 5.31 2.57 -8.94
N GLU A 303 5.37 3.85 -8.58
CA GLU A 303 5.20 4.96 -9.54
C GLU A 303 6.16 4.85 -10.73
N LYS A 304 7.43 4.50 -10.45
CA LYS A 304 8.50 4.39 -11.46
C LYS A 304 8.26 3.31 -12.53
N THR A 305 7.28 2.43 -12.35
CA THR A 305 6.92 1.32 -13.25
C THR A 305 5.49 1.47 -13.76
N GLY A 306 4.91 2.68 -13.67
CA GLY A 306 3.52 2.91 -14.07
C GLY A 306 2.52 2.22 -13.14
N TYR A 307 2.86 2.17 -11.85
CA TYR A 307 2.06 1.62 -10.75
C TYR A 307 1.96 0.10 -10.71
N LEU A 308 2.78 -0.66 -11.46
CA LEU A 308 2.84 -2.12 -11.33
C LEU A 308 4.11 -2.57 -10.61
N PHE A 309 3.97 -3.44 -9.60
CA PHE A 309 5.12 -4.02 -8.90
C PHE A 309 5.81 -5.12 -9.72
N ASP A 310 7.09 -5.36 -9.44
CA ASP A 310 7.86 -6.51 -9.93
C ASP A 310 7.83 -6.68 -11.46
N VAL A 311 7.77 -5.56 -12.19
CA VAL A 311 7.86 -5.56 -13.66
C VAL A 311 9.26 -6.05 -14.05
N PRO A 312 9.38 -7.17 -14.78
CA PRO A 312 10.69 -7.68 -15.17
C PRO A 312 11.34 -6.66 -16.11
N MET A 313 12.46 -6.08 -15.71
CA MET A 313 13.27 -5.26 -16.61
C MET A 313 14.16 -6.18 -17.43
N LYS A 314 14.37 -5.87 -18.72
CA LYS A 314 15.32 -6.66 -19.51
C LYS A 314 16.73 -6.40 -18.98
N VAL A 315 17.36 -7.45 -18.46
CA VAL A 315 18.79 -7.43 -18.09
C VAL A 315 19.70 -7.32 -19.33
N ASN A 316 19.13 -7.39 -20.54
CA ASN A 316 19.90 -7.42 -21.79
C ASN A 316 19.16 -6.72 -22.94
N THR A 317 18.85 -5.42 -22.79
CA THR A 317 18.27 -4.67 -23.89
C THR A 317 19.25 -4.58 -25.06
N GLN A 318 18.75 -4.61 -26.30
CA GLN A 318 19.56 -4.29 -27.49
C GLN A 318 20.35 -2.99 -27.30
N ARG A 319 19.76 -2.01 -26.59
CA ARG A 319 20.41 -0.77 -26.20
C ARG A 319 21.62 -0.99 -25.26
N LEU A 320 21.49 -1.84 -24.24
CA LEU A 320 22.60 -2.19 -23.34
C LEU A 320 23.70 -2.94 -24.10
N ILE A 321 23.32 -3.90 -24.94
CA ILE A 321 24.25 -4.68 -25.79
C ILE A 321 24.99 -3.75 -26.76
N GLN A 322 24.28 -2.86 -27.47
CA GLN A 322 24.88 -1.89 -28.37
C GLN A 322 25.82 -0.91 -27.65
N ASN A 323 25.49 -0.51 -26.42
CA ASN A 323 26.35 0.37 -25.63
C ASN A 323 27.61 -0.37 -25.12
N LEU A 324 27.52 -1.66 -24.80
CA LEU A 324 28.66 -2.48 -24.40
C LEU A 324 29.55 -2.85 -25.60
N GLN A 325 28.99 -3.03 -26.79
CA GLN A 325 29.72 -3.30 -28.04
C GLN A 325 30.41 -2.06 -28.65
N LYS A 326 30.13 -0.86 -28.13
CA LYS A 326 30.75 0.41 -28.55
C LYS A 326 32.00 0.79 -27.73
N LYS A 327 32.43 -0.08 -26.81
CA LYS A 327 33.73 0.02 -26.12
C LYS A 327 34.70 -0.98 -26.71
#